data_AF-A0A397GD74-F1
#
_entry.id   AF-A0A397GD74-F1
#
_cell.length_a   1.000
_cell.length_b   1.000
_cell.length_c   1.000
_cell.angle_alpha   90.00
_cell.angle_beta   90.00
_cell.angle_gamma   90.00
#
_symmetry.space_group_name_H-M   'P 1'
#
loop_
_entity.id
_entity.type
_entity.pdbx_description
1 polymer ?
#
loop_
_entity_poly.entity_id
_entity_poly.type
_entity_poly.pdbx_seq_one_letter_code
_entity_poly.pdbx_strand_id
1 'polypeptide(L)'
;MLTIHNYNNNITERKEKRSMKGLQLIGFKEQNLHSISDYINALNIIISVNNKTQHLRGFVAPIVADWPGQIFIRKILYKQTLFQSNFSQDIKSFLLMLGPLHVFLNSREQVILVHHSFFERLFHFVFGKNKKLAKKPRPWQINLLLELSKCGWIKIRNQIIKKFGNNCQDIEYQITIDLLDNLIPAVIDIYAILFRSGLFEKYVENVFRIWTFFLRWKRKNYNKAPLVFLSDLFYWKDMNHPFFDALQKYLPCFNDYYVENTYSKIRANTSPNATVDNIIKQAYVIMNQDPIFKDTYCKTRHYPYNIPMLDFLSNKTSLFLLQYFHDLYCNLGKTTLEEEVDLRRLPTGYSTSYPPQQGLCDRCKLPFANEDGVTFICGHSYYTGCYDKKCIYCEEFYKRGIFENVNSFLKRIEKGADTLTQEDLGDDDGNDIEEGEEQSEEIEIQDISNNLEIEINQIENW
;
A
#
# COMPACT_ATOMS: atom_id res chain seq x y z
N MET A 1 13.92 15.30 5.57
CA MET A 1 12.80 15.97 6.26
C MET A 1 11.75 14.89 6.53
N LEU A 2 11.41 14.63 7.79
CA LEU A 2 10.37 13.65 8.17
C LEU A 2 9.02 14.14 7.62
N THR A 3 8.60 13.62 6.46
CA THR A 3 7.28 13.88 5.87
C THR A 3 6.25 12.96 6.55
N ILE A 4 6.05 13.15 7.85
CA ILE A 4 4.96 12.43 8.50
C ILE A 4 3.64 12.92 7.92
N HIS A 5 2.77 11.95 7.62
CA HIS A 5 1.49 12.13 6.98
C HIS A 5 0.61 13.12 7.74
N ASN A 6 0.77 14.38 7.39
CA ASN A 6 -0.38 15.24 7.26
C ASN A 6 -0.93 15.00 5.86
N TYR A 7 -2.21 14.63 5.72
CA TYR A 7 -2.87 14.55 4.41
C TYR A 7 -2.87 15.92 3.69
N ASN A 8 -2.45 16.97 4.39
CA ASN A 8 -2.27 18.33 3.90
C ASN A 8 -1.01 18.54 3.06
N ASN A 9 -1.15 19.40 2.04
CA ASN A 9 -0.28 20.43 1.44
C ASN A 9 1.27 20.39 1.50
N ASN A 10 1.92 19.45 2.19
CA ASN A 10 3.37 19.35 2.30
C ASN A 10 4.03 19.07 0.94
N ILE A 11 3.32 18.37 0.04
CA ILE A 11 3.65 18.38 -1.37
C ILE A 11 3.05 19.64 -1.96
N THR A 12 3.87 20.61 -2.35
CA THR A 12 3.44 21.84 -3.03
C THR A 12 3.01 21.56 -4.47
N GLU A 13 3.64 20.58 -5.12
CA GLU A 13 3.37 20.21 -6.50
C GLU A 13 1.91 19.77 -6.71
N ARG A 14 1.27 20.30 -7.76
CA ARG A 14 -0.09 19.90 -8.18
C ARG A 14 -1.15 20.04 -7.07
N LYS A 15 -0.95 20.93 -6.10
CA LYS A 15 -1.92 21.21 -5.02
C LYS A 15 -3.30 21.59 -5.55
N GLU A 16 -3.35 22.42 -6.60
CA GLU A 16 -4.62 22.80 -7.25
C GLU A 16 -5.37 21.63 -7.86
N LYS A 17 -4.65 20.66 -8.45
CA LYS A 17 -5.23 19.42 -9.01
C LYS A 17 -5.78 18.48 -7.92
N ARG A 18 -5.47 18.76 -6.66
CA ARG A 18 -5.97 18.03 -5.48
C ARG A 18 -7.09 18.77 -4.74
N SER A 19 -7.60 19.85 -5.34
CA SER A 19 -8.73 20.60 -4.80
C SER A 19 -10.06 19.92 -5.15
N MET A 20 -11.02 20.03 -4.25
CA MET A 20 -12.42 19.64 -4.50
C MET A 20 -13.30 20.81 -4.96
N LYS A 21 -12.66 21.89 -5.42
CA LYS A 21 -13.37 23.01 -6.02
C LYS A 21 -14.13 22.53 -7.26
N GLY A 22 -15.45 22.66 -7.22
CA GLY A 22 -16.34 22.22 -8.31
C GLY A 22 -16.95 20.83 -8.12
N LEU A 23 -16.66 20.12 -7.01
CA LEU A 23 -17.34 18.86 -6.69
C LEU A 23 -18.83 19.11 -6.43
N GLN A 24 -19.69 18.23 -6.95
CA GLN A 24 -21.12 18.21 -6.70
C GLN A 24 -21.56 16.80 -6.33
N LEU A 25 -22.36 16.67 -5.28
CA LEU A 25 -23.01 15.41 -4.92
C LEU A 25 -24.16 15.14 -5.91
N ILE A 26 -24.02 14.09 -6.72
CA ILE A 26 -25.03 13.72 -7.73
C ILE A 26 -26.12 12.82 -7.13
N GLY A 27 -25.78 12.02 -6.13
CA GLY A 27 -26.72 11.19 -5.40
C GLY A 27 -26.05 10.48 -4.25
N PHE A 28 -26.86 10.12 -3.25
CA PHE A 28 -26.43 9.36 -2.08
C PHE A 28 -27.51 8.31 -1.80
N LYS A 29 -27.10 7.05 -1.68
CA LYS A 29 -28.01 5.92 -1.51
C LYS A 29 -27.34 4.86 -0.65
N GLU A 30 -28.06 4.41 0.38
CA GLU A 30 -27.65 3.24 1.14
C GLU A 30 -27.78 1.98 0.28
N GLN A 31 -26.70 1.21 0.21
CA GLN A 31 -26.65 -0.10 -0.45
C GLN A 31 -25.65 -0.99 0.26
N ASN A 32 -25.89 -2.31 0.19
CA ASN A 32 -24.94 -3.31 0.69
C ASN A 32 -23.70 -3.41 -0.21
N LEU A 33 -23.80 -3.05 -1.49
CA LEU A 33 -22.71 -3.17 -2.47
C LEU A 33 -22.15 -4.60 -2.58
N HIS A 34 -23.03 -5.60 -2.44
CA HIS A 34 -22.68 -7.01 -2.41
C HIS A 34 -23.14 -7.75 -3.67
N SER A 35 -23.59 -7.07 -4.71
CA SER A 35 -24.09 -7.73 -5.91
C SER A 35 -23.97 -6.87 -7.16
N ILE A 36 -24.05 -7.52 -8.33
CA ILE A 36 -24.22 -6.82 -9.61
C ILE A 36 -25.41 -5.85 -9.56
N SER A 37 -26.52 -6.26 -8.95
CA SER A 37 -27.72 -5.41 -8.84
C SER A 37 -27.43 -4.12 -8.06
N ASP A 38 -26.69 -4.22 -6.95
CA ASP A 38 -26.32 -3.05 -6.15
C ASP A 38 -25.45 -2.07 -6.94
N TYR A 39 -24.47 -2.59 -7.69
CA TYR A 39 -23.60 -1.76 -8.53
C TYR A 39 -24.35 -1.16 -9.73
N ILE A 40 -25.27 -1.88 -10.36
CA ILE A 40 -26.17 -1.32 -11.39
C ILE A 40 -26.99 -0.17 -10.80
N ASN A 41 -27.58 -0.38 -9.62
CA ASN A 41 -28.35 0.65 -8.93
C ASN A 41 -27.51 1.89 -8.59
N ALA A 42 -26.24 1.70 -8.23
CA ALA A 42 -25.31 2.81 -7.99
C ALA A 42 -25.01 3.57 -9.29
N LEU A 43 -24.65 2.86 -10.37
CA LEU A 43 -24.36 3.46 -11.68
C LEU A 43 -25.59 4.15 -12.30
N ASN A 44 -26.79 3.63 -12.05
CA ASN A 44 -28.05 4.20 -12.54
C ASN A 44 -28.31 5.62 -12.01
N ILE A 45 -27.75 5.98 -10.84
CA ILE A 45 -27.81 7.36 -10.33
C ILE A 45 -27.08 8.30 -11.32
N ILE A 46 -25.89 7.92 -11.77
CA ILE A 46 -25.08 8.69 -12.72
C ILE A 46 -25.73 8.68 -14.10
N ILE A 47 -26.19 7.51 -14.58
CA ILE A 47 -26.84 7.36 -15.89
C ILE A 47 -28.12 8.19 -15.97
N SER A 48 -28.91 8.26 -14.89
CA SER A 48 -30.13 9.06 -14.85
C SER A 48 -29.86 10.55 -15.05
N VAL A 49 -28.72 11.05 -14.55
CA VAL A 49 -28.26 12.41 -14.80
C VAL A 49 -27.70 12.56 -16.21
N ASN A 50 -26.96 11.57 -16.71
CA ASN A 50 -26.49 11.54 -18.08
C ASN A 50 -27.65 11.60 -19.10
N ASN A 51 -28.75 10.89 -18.88
CA ASN A 51 -29.90 10.91 -19.77
C ASN A 51 -30.44 12.33 -20.02
N LYS A 52 -30.32 13.22 -19.03
CA LYS A 52 -30.75 14.62 -19.12
C LYS A 52 -29.68 15.54 -19.69
N THR A 53 -28.41 15.26 -19.42
CA THR A 53 -27.30 16.19 -19.68
C THR A 53 -26.43 15.81 -20.88
N GLN A 54 -26.46 14.54 -21.27
CA GLN A 54 -25.66 13.93 -22.33
C GLN A 54 -24.14 14.07 -22.13
N HIS A 55 -23.67 14.23 -20.89
CA HIS A 55 -22.26 14.43 -20.57
C HIS A 55 -21.34 13.24 -20.91
N LEU A 56 -21.86 12.01 -20.95
CA LEU A 56 -21.08 10.81 -21.30
C LEU A 56 -21.06 10.54 -22.81
N ARG A 57 -21.72 11.36 -23.63
CA ARG A 57 -21.73 11.18 -25.09
C ARG A 57 -20.38 11.55 -25.68
N GLY A 58 -19.60 10.53 -26.05
CA GLY A 58 -18.22 10.71 -26.54
C GLY A 58 -17.18 10.96 -25.44
N PHE A 59 -17.57 10.79 -24.17
CA PHE A 59 -16.69 10.94 -23.02
C PHE A 59 -16.71 9.67 -22.16
N VAL A 60 -15.68 9.50 -21.35
CA VAL A 60 -15.56 8.42 -20.38
C VAL A 60 -15.65 8.96 -18.95
N ALA A 61 -16.21 8.17 -18.06
CA ALA A 61 -16.30 8.44 -16.63
C ALA A 61 -15.42 7.44 -15.86
N PRO A 62 -14.26 7.87 -15.37
CA PRO A 62 -13.40 7.04 -14.54
C PRO A 62 -14.08 6.70 -13.21
N ILE A 63 -14.00 5.44 -12.79
CA ILE A 63 -14.47 4.97 -11.49
C ILE A 63 -13.28 4.41 -10.72
N VAL A 64 -12.85 5.14 -9.70
CA VAL A 64 -11.88 4.64 -8.73
C VAL A 64 -12.64 3.75 -7.76
N ALA A 65 -12.29 2.47 -7.71
CA ALA A 65 -12.99 1.50 -6.87
C ALA A 65 -12.01 0.56 -6.17
N ASP A 66 -12.37 0.11 -4.98
CA ASP A 66 -11.73 -1.02 -4.32
C ASP A 66 -12.49 -2.33 -4.62
N TRP A 67 -12.21 -3.37 -3.84
CA TRP A 67 -12.98 -4.61 -3.88
C TRP A 67 -14.21 -4.52 -2.97
N PRO A 68 -15.43 -4.83 -3.44
CA PRO A 68 -15.76 -5.67 -4.60
C PRO A 68 -16.07 -4.89 -5.90
N GLY A 69 -15.99 -3.56 -5.90
CA GLY A 69 -16.31 -2.73 -7.06
C GLY A 69 -15.48 -3.05 -8.30
N GLN A 70 -14.21 -3.44 -8.11
CA GLN A 70 -13.34 -3.96 -9.17
C GLN A 70 -13.90 -5.19 -9.87
N ILE A 71 -14.65 -6.07 -9.18
CA ILE A 71 -15.30 -7.22 -9.82
C ILE A 71 -16.61 -6.80 -10.47
N PHE A 72 -17.55 -6.30 -9.67
CA PHE A 72 -18.95 -6.31 -10.09
C PHE A 72 -19.20 -5.36 -11.26
N ILE A 73 -18.52 -4.22 -11.31
CA ILE A 73 -18.61 -3.29 -12.45
C ILE A 73 -18.04 -3.93 -13.72
N ARG A 74 -16.89 -4.63 -13.62
CA ARG A 74 -16.31 -5.36 -14.77
C ARG A 74 -17.20 -6.51 -15.23
N LYS A 75 -17.86 -7.18 -14.30
CA LYS A 75 -18.81 -8.25 -14.60
C LYS A 75 -20.05 -7.73 -15.31
N ILE A 76 -20.55 -6.56 -14.92
CA ILE A 76 -21.62 -5.85 -15.65
C ILE A 76 -21.17 -5.58 -17.10
N LEU A 77 -19.98 -5.01 -17.30
CA LEU A 77 -19.42 -4.73 -18.63
C LEU A 77 -19.25 -6.01 -19.49
N TYR A 78 -18.77 -7.09 -18.87
CA TYR A 78 -18.63 -8.39 -19.52
C TYR A 78 -19.99 -8.95 -19.97
N LYS A 79 -20.99 -8.97 -19.08
CA LYS A 79 -22.34 -9.46 -19.40
C LYS A 79 -23.03 -8.62 -20.49
N GLN A 80 -22.85 -7.29 -20.46
CA GLN A 80 -23.36 -6.39 -21.50
C GLN A 80 -22.81 -6.73 -22.89
N THR A 81 -21.55 -7.15 -22.96
CA THR A 81 -20.89 -7.51 -24.21
C THR A 81 -21.36 -8.86 -24.74
N LEU A 82 -21.57 -9.85 -23.85
CA LEU A 82 -21.90 -11.22 -24.24
C LEU A 82 -23.39 -11.44 -24.57
N PHE A 83 -24.29 -10.84 -23.78
CA PHE A 83 -25.72 -11.18 -23.80
C PHE A 83 -26.62 -10.08 -24.38
N GLN A 84 -26.06 -8.95 -24.83
CA GLN A 84 -26.83 -7.73 -25.15
C GLN A 84 -27.87 -7.43 -24.05
N SER A 85 -27.44 -7.51 -22.80
CA SER A 85 -28.35 -7.35 -21.66
C SER A 85 -29.08 -6.00 -21.70
N ASN A 86 -30.24 -5.94 -21.05
CA ASN A 86 -31.12 -4.76 -20.94
C ASN A 86 -30.49 -3.56 -20.20
N PHE A 87 -29.18 -3.53 -19.97
CA PHE A 87 -28.53 -2.40 -19.32
C PHE A 87 -28.32 -1.24 -20.30
N SER A 88 -28.24 -0.03 -19.76
CA SER A 88 -27.94 1.16 -20.57
C SER A 88 -26.61 0.99 -21.32
N GLN A 89 -26.58 1.40 -22.59
CA GLN A 89 -25.33 1.44 -23.37
C GLN A 89 -24.31 2.40 -22.75
N ASP A 90 -24.76 3.40 -21.97
CA ASP A 90 -23.91 4.35 -21.27
C ASP A 90 -23.00 3.69 -20.23
N ILE A 91 -23.29 2.46 -19.80
CA ILE A 91 -22.39 1.73 -18.88
C ILE A 91 -20.99 1.55 -19.49
N LYS A 92 -20.89 1.46 -20.83
CA LYS A 92 -19.61 1.34 -21.54
C LYS A 92 -18.72 2.58 -21.41
N SER A 93 -19.29 3.73 -21.01
CA SER A 93 -18.50 4.94 -20.76
C SER A 93 -17.74 4.88 -19.44
N PHE A 94 -18.04 3.94 -18.53
CA PHE A 94 -17.32 3.83 -17.26
C PHE A 94 -16.01 3.06 -17.40
N LEU A 95 -14.90 3.67 -16.98
CA LEU A 95 -13.57 3.05 -16.96
C LEU A 95 -13.10 2.85 -15.53
N LEU A 96 -12.79 1.61 -15.14
CA LEU A 96 -12.32 1.34 -13.78
C LEU A 96 -10.86 1.76 -13.57
N MET A 97 -10.59 2.26 -12.37
CA MET A 97 -9.27 2.62 -11.87
C MET A 97 -9.05 1.96 -10.51
N LEU A 98 -7.84 1.49 -10.27
CA LEU A 98 -7.42 0.98 -8.96
C LEU A 98 -7.50 2.09 -7.91
N GLY A 99 -8.09 1.81 -6.75
CA GLY A 99 -8.08 2.72 -5.59
C GLY A 99 -6.67 2.95 -5.02
N PRO A 100 -5.99 4.07 -5.34
CA PRO A 100 -4.61 4.26 -4.92
C PRO A 100 -4.48 4.43 -3.40
N LEU A 101 -5.47 5.03 -2.72
CA LEU A 101 -5.48 5.11 -1.27
C LEU A 101 -5.67 3.73 -0.65
N HIS A 102 -6.60 2.92 -1.15
CA HIS A 102 -6.83 1.59 -0.59
C HIS A 102 -5.61 0.67 -0.75
N VAL A 103 -4.91 0.71 -1.89
CA VAL A 103 -3.64 -0.02 -2.06
C VAL A 103 -2.60 0.43 -1.02
N PHE A 104 -2.51 1.73 -0.79
CA PHE A 104 -1.60 2.29 0.20
C PHE A 104 -1.94 1.88 1.63
N LEU A 105 -3.21 1.98 2.04
CA LEU A 105 -3.65 1.59 3.37
C LEU A 105 -3.45 0.09 3.61
N ASN A 106 -3.92 -0.75 2.68
CA ASN A 106 -3.80 -2.21 2.78
C ASN A 106 -2.35 -2.67 2.80
N SER A 107 -1.48 -2.11 1.94
CA SER A 107 -0.08 -2.54 1.90
C SER A 107 0.68 -2.18 3.18
N ARG A 108 0.45 -0.99 3.75
CA ARG A 108 1.06 -0.55 5.01
C ARG A 108 0.61 -1.40 6.20
N GLU A 109 -0.69 -1.66 6.29
CA GLU A 109 -1.25 -2.54 7.32
C GLU A 109 -0.64 -3.94 7.25
N GLN A 110 -0.57 -4.53 6.04
CA GLN A 110 0.02 -5.86 5.86
C GLN A 110 1.50 -5.90 6.26
N VAL A 111 2.30 -4.86 6.00
CA VAL A 111 3.69 -4.80 6.47
C VAL A 111 3.76 -4.88 8.00
N ILE A 112 2.93 -4.10 8.71
CA ILE A 112 2.89 -4.14 10.18
C ILE A 112 2.44 -5.50 10.69
N LEU A 113 1.41 -6.10 10.10
CA LEU A 113 0.86 -7.39 10.55
C LEU A 113 1.84 -8.54 10.33
N VAL A 114 2.48 -8.61 9.15
CA VAL A 114 3.45 -9.67 8.82
C VAL A 114 4.71 -9.55 9.68
N HIS A 115 5.17 -8.34 9.96
CA HIS A 115 6.38 -8.08 10.75
C HIS A 115 6.06 -7.55 12.16
N HIS A 116 4.91 -7.95 12.74
CA HIS A 116 4.41 -7.39 13.99
C HIS A 116 5.43 -7.49 15.14
N SER A 117 6.11 -8.63 15.28
CA SER A 117 7.13 -8.83 16.31
C SER A 117 8.31 -7.85 16.22
N PHE A 118 8.74 -7.49 15.01
CA PHE A 118 9.75 -6.46 14.80
C PHE A 118 9.23 -5.08 15.24
N PHE A 119 8.02 -4.72 14.79
CA PHE A 119 7.41 -3.43 15.13
C PHE A 119 7.04 -3.30 16.60
N GLU A 120 6.68 -4.40 17.26
CA GLU A 120 6.42 -4.43 18.70
C GLU A 120 7.70 -4.17 19.50
N ARG A 121 8.83 -4.83 19.14
CA ARG A 121 10.14 -4.54 19.74
C ARG A 121 10.57 -3.09 19.52
N LEU A 122 10.42 -2.58 18.29
CA LEU A 122 10.70 -1.19 17.95
C LEU A 122 9.84 -0.24 18.79
N PHE A 123 8.54 -0.51 18.87
CA PHE A 123 7.58 0.32 19.61
C PHE A 123 7.93 0.36 21.10
N HIS A 124 8.21 -0.78 21.73
CA HIS A 124 8.62 -0.84 23.14
C HIS A 124 9.94 -0.11 23.40
N PHE A 125 10.89 -0.18 22.48
CA PHE A 125 12.15 0.54 22.61
C PHE A 125 11.94 2.06 22.54
N VAL A 126 11.20 2.51 21.51
CA VAL A 126 11.01 3.94 21.22
C VAL A 126 10.05 4.60 22.21
N PHE A 127 8.92 3.98 22.53
CA PHE A 127 7.84 4.57 23.34
C PHE A 127 7.82 4.10 24.79
N GLY A 128 8.61 3.08 25.14
CA GLY A 128 8.77 2.55 26.48
C GLY A 128 8.17 1.16 26.68
N LYS A 129 8.83 0.35 27.51
CA LYS A 129 8.52 -1.09 27.72
C LYS A 129 7.12 -1.38 28.28
N ASN A 130 6.49 -0.40 28.95
CA ASN A 130 5.16 -0.56 29.53
C ASN A 130 4.02 -0.19 28.57
N LYS A 131 4.34 0.40 27.41
CA LYS A 131 3.35 0.70 26.37
C LYS A 131 3.05 -0.57 25.58
N LYS A 132 1.83 -0.74 25.11
CA LYS A 132 1.42 -1.92 24.34
C LYS A 132 1.08 -1.54 22.91
N LEU A 133 1.71 -2.19 21.95
CA LEU A 133 1.29 -2.12 20.55
C LEU A 133 0.08 -3.04 20.34
N ALA A 134 -1.02 -2.53 19.79
CA ALA A 134 -2.16 -3.37 19.44
C ALA A 134 -1.77 -4.38 18.35
N LYS A 135 -2.45 -5.54 18.30
CA LYS A 135 -2.25 -6.51 17.21
C LYS A 135 -2.56 -5.91 15.84
N LYS A 136 -3.55 -5.02 15.80
CA LYS A 136 -3.92 -4.19 14.65
C LYS A 136 -3.86 -2.72 15.09
N PRO A 137 -2.70 -2.04 14.94
CA PRO A 137 -2.54 -0.66 15.36
C PRO A 137 -3.43 0.29 14.56
N ARG A 138 -3.73 1.46 15.13
CA ARG A 138 -4.51 2.49 14.42
C ARG A 138 -3.75 3.01 13.20
N PRO A 139 -4.43 3.51 12.14
CA PRO A 139 -3.78 3.98 10.92
C PRO A 139 -2.65 5.01 11.13
N TRP A 140 -2.81 5.92 12.10
CA TRP A 140 -1.79 6.92 12.44
C TRP A 140 -0.55 6.29 13.12
N GLN A 141 -0.71 5.27 13.97
CA GLN A 141 0.38 4.53 14.59
C GLN A 141 1.14 3.70 13.56
N ILE A 142 0.42 3.04 12.64
CA ILE A 142 1.02 2.36 11.48
C ILE A 142 1.88 3.35 10.70
N ASN A 143 1.40 4.58 10.50
CA ASN A 143 2.18 5.60 9.78
C ASN A 143 3.45 5.98 10.51
N LEU A 144 3.30 6.29 11.80
CA LEU A 144 4.42 6.70 12.64
C LEU A 144 5.53 5.65 12.62
N LEU A 145 5.17 4.38 12.85
CA LEU A 145 6.15 3.30 12.92
C LEU A 145 6.89 3.10 11.59
N LEU A 146 6.17 3.11 10.47
CA LEU A 146 6.79 2.96 9.16
C LEU A 146 7.73 4.15 8.83
N GLU A 147 7.30 5.39 9.10
CA GLU A 147 8.13 6.59 8.88
C GLU A 147 9.35 6.62 9.80
N LEU A 148 9.20 6.28 11.08
CA LEU A 148 10.32 6.20 12.01
C LEU A 148 11.32 5.13 11.60
N SER A 149 10.84 3.94 11.20
CA SER A 149 11.70 2.88 10.66
C SER A 149 12.47 3.33 9.43
N LYS A 150 11.80 3.97 8.46
CA LYS A 150 12.46 4.52 7.26
C LYS A 150 13.53 5.56 7.62
N CYS A 151 13.17 6.53 8.46
CA CYS A 151 14.07 7.63 8.81
C CYS A 151 15.25 7.18 9.68
N GLY A 152 15.00 6.30 10.65
CA GLY A 152 16.06 5.72 11.49
C GLY A 152 16.99 4.83 10.68
N TRP A 153 16.46 4.01 9.78
CA TRP A 153 17.27 3.17 8.92
C TRP A 153 18.21 3.96 8.01
N ILE A 154 17.71 5.01 7.33
CA ILE A 154 18.52 5.86 6.44
C ILE A 154 19.79 6.39 7.15
N LYS A 155 19.72 6.69 8.45
CA LYS A 155 20.85 7.25 9.22
C LYS A 155 22.01 6.26 9.40
N ILE A 156 21.74 4.95 9.46
CA ILE A 156 22.74 3.91 9.77
C ILE A 156 22.97 2.91 8.63
N ARG A 157 22.13 2.96 7.59
CA ARG A 157 22.04 1.96 6.51
C ARG A 157 23.40 1.62 5.91
N ASN A 158 24.16 2.63 5.52
CA ASN A 158 25.40 2.43 4.77
C ASN A 158 26.46 1.72 5.62
N GLN A 159 26.55 2.06 6.90
CA GLN A 159 27.49 1.45 7.84
C GLN A 159 27.11 -0.01 8.12
N ILE A 160 25.81 -0.29 8.32
CA ILE A 160 25.31 -1.66 8.52
C ILE A 160 25.57 -2.54 7.29
N ILE A 161 25.19 -2.09 6.09
CA ILE A 161 25.42 -2.86 4.85
C ILE A 161 26.92 -3.12 4.64
N LYS A 162 27.78 -2.13 4.91
CA LYS A 162 29.23 -2.29 4.83
C LYS A 162 29.74 -3.33 5.84
N LYS A 163 29.20 -3.35 7.05
CA LYS A 163 29.65 -4.25 8.13
C LYS A 163 29.25 -5.70 7.91
N PHE A 164 28.02 -5.95 7.46
CA PHE A 164 27.55 -7.31 7.15
C PHE A 164 28.10 -7.84 5.81
N GLY A 165 28.50 -6.95 4.91
CA GLY A 165 28.98 -7.31 3.58
C GLY A 165 27.85 -7.66 2.61
N ASN A 166 28.18 -7.71 1.32
CA ASN A 166 27.21 -7.94 0.23
C ASN A 166 26.81 -9.42 0.05
N ASN A 167 27.44 -10.32 0.80
CA ASN A 167 27.27 -11.77 0.70
C ASN A 167 26.64 -12.39 1.96
N CYS A 168 26.18 -11.57 2.91
CA CYS A 168 25.56 -12.08 4.14
C CYS A 168 24.25 -12.80 3.81
N GLN A 169 24.19 -14.10 4.12
CA GLN A 169 23.04 -14.97 3.86
C GLN A 169 22.26 -15.34 5.13
N ASP A 170 22.54 -14.67 6.24
CA ASP A 170 21.77 -14.85 7.47
C ASP A 170 20.30 -14.49 7.21
N ILE A 171 19.40 -15.38 7.63
CA ILE A 171 17.97 -15.28 7.28
C ILE A 171 17.34 -14.07 7.97
N GLU A 172 17.66 -13.81 9.23
CA GLU A 172 17.10 -12.69 9.98
C GLU A 172 17.60 -11.35 9.45
N TYR A 173 18.88 -11.28 9.09
CA TYR A 173 19.46 -10.15 8.37
C TYR A 173 18.70 -9.91 7.05
N GLN A 174 18.51 -10.96 6.22
CA GLN A 174 17.83 -10.84 4.94
C GLN A 174 16.36 -10.41 5.08
N ILE A 175 15.62 -10.93 6.06
CA ILE A 175 14.26 -10.47 6.38
C ILE A 175 14.26 -8.99 6.73
N THR A 176 15.21 -8.56 7.55
CA THR A 176 15.27 -7.18 8.06
C THR A 176 15.64 -6.20 6.94
N ILE A 177 16.58 -6.58 6.07
CA ILE A 177 16.94 -5.78 4.89
C ILE A 177 15.77 -5.71 3.91
N ASP A 178 15.07 -6.82 3.61
CA ASP A 178 13.86 -6.77 2.79
C ASP A 178 12.80 -5.83 3.41
N LEU A 179 12.60 -5.88 4.72
CA LEU A 179 11.68 -4.98 5.41
C LEU A 179 12.07 -3.50 5.24
N LEU A 180 13.32 -3.15 5.56
CA LEU A 180 13.78 -1.76 5.65
C LEU A 180 14.12 -1.13 4.28
N ASP A 181 14.71 -1.87 3.34
CA ASP A 181 15.13 -1.38 2.01
C ASP A 181 14.06 -1.58 0.92
N ASN A 182 13.16 -2.56 1.09
CA ASN A 182 12.19 -2.90 0.05
C ASN A 182 10.76 -2.56 0.45
N LEU A 183 10.25 -3.18 1.52
CA LEU A 183 8.83 -3.11 1.85
C LEU A 183 8.42 -1.73 2.35
N ILE A 184 9.07 -1.23 3.40
CA ILE A 184 8.69 0.04 4.02
C ILE A 184 8.75 1.21 3.03
N PRO A 185 9.84 1.42 2.26
CA PRO A 185 9.88 2.52 1.30
C PRO A 185 8.80 2.41 0.23
N ALA A 186 8.56 1.21 -0.31
CA ALA A 186 7.58 1.01 -1.36
C ALA A 186 6.14 1.31 -0.91
N VAL A 187 5.75 0.87 0.30
CA VAL A 187 4.37 1.08 0.81
C VAL A 187 4.14 2.50 1.31
N ILE A 188 5.17 3.20 1.81
CA ILE A 188 5.05 4.62 2.17
C ILE A 188 4.92 5.47 0.89
N ASP A 189 5.82 5.26 -0.07
CA ASP A 189 6.00 6.21 -1.16
C ASP A 189 4.90 6.12 -2.23
N ILE A 190 4.25 4.95 -2.41
CA ILE A 190 3.29 4.71 -3.51
C ILE A 190 2.23 5.81 -3.62
N TYR A 191 1.57 6.13 -2.52
CA TYR A 191 0.53 7.16 -2.50
C TYR A 191 1.12 8.50 -2.06
N ALA A 192 1.92 8.48 -0.99
CA ALA A 192 2.41 9.68 -0.35
C ALA A 192 3.21 10.55 -1.31
N ILE A 193 4.06 9.96 -2.15
CA ILE A 193 4.98 10.65 -3.04
C ILE A 193 4.61 10.42 -4.51
N LEU A 194 4.57 9.16 -4.94
CA LEU A 194 4.51 8.82 -6.36
C LEU A 194 3.17 9.21 -6.99
N PHE A 195 2.05 8.76 -6.39
CA PHE A 195 0.71 9.09 -6.87
C PHE A 195 0.41 10.59 -6.75
N ARG A 196 0.60 11.19 -5.55
CA ARG A 196 0.23 12.59 -5.29
C ARG A 196 1.04 13.60 -6.10
N SER A 197 2.31 13.32 -6.38
CA SER A 197 3.15 14.17 -7.23
C SER A 197 2.91 13.91 -8.73
N GLY A 198 2.20 12.82 -9.06
CA GLY A 198 1.90 12.42 -10.42
C GLY A 198 3.13 11.89 -11.18
N LEU A 199 4.03 11.22 -10.46
CA LEU A 199 5.19 10.52 -11.03
C LEU A 199 4.72 9.20 -11.64
N PHE A 200 4.06 9.29 -12.79
CA PHE A 200 3.30 8.17 -13.38
C PHE A 200 4.13 6.90 -13.58
N GLU A 201 5.28 6.97 -14.27
CA GLU A 201 6.09 5.76 -14.55
C GLU A 201 6.55 5.09 -13.24
N LYS A 202 6.99 5.88 -12.26
CA LYS A 202 7.38 5.38 -10.95
C LYS A 202 6.21 4.82 -10.14
N TYR A 203 5.03 5.41 -10.25
CA TYR A 203 3.82 4.88 -9.65
C TYR A 203 3.46 3.51 -10.24
N VAL A 204 3.50 3.35 -11.57
CA VAL A 204 3.21 2.07 -12.25
C VAL A 204 4.22 1.00 -11.87
N GLU A 205 5.52 1.31 -11.87
CA GLU A 205 6.58 0.41 -11.39
C GLU A 205 6.31 -0.04 -9.94
N ASN A 206 5.93 0.90 -9.07
CA ASN A 206 5.71 0.61 -7.66
C ASN A 206 4.38 -0.13 -7.39
N VAL A 207 3.34 0.06 -8.23
CA VAL A 207 2.12 -0.76 -8.18
C VAL A 207 2.46 -2.23 -8.46
N PHE A 208 3.30 -2.50 -9.46
CA PHE A 208 3.77 -3.86 -9.71
C PHE A 208 4.62 -4.39 -8.55
N ARG A 209 5.51 -3.56 -7.99
CA ARG A 209 6.31 -3.92 -6.81
C ARG A 209 5.43 -4.31 -5.62
N ILE A 210 4.42 -3.50 -5.27
CA ILE A 210 3.49 -3.84 -4.19
C ILE A 210 2.68 -5.10 -4.50
N TRP A 211 2.30 -5.32 -5.77
CA TRP A 211 1.67 -6.58 -6.16
C TRP A 211 2.57 -7.79 -5.87
N THR A 212 3.89 -7.70 -6.08
CA THR A 212 4.80 -8.81 -5.72
C THR A 212 4.72 -9.14 -4.22
N PHE A 213 4.52 -8.14 -3.36
CA PHE A 213 4.33 -8.35 -1.92
C PHE A 213 2.99 -9.00 -1.63
N PHE A 214 1.90 -8.52 -2.24
CA PHE A 214 0.57 -9.12 -2.09
C PHE A 214 0.53 -10.57 -2.57
N LEU A 215 1.25 -10.90 -3.64
CA LEU A 215 1.41 -12.27 -4.10
C LEU A 215 2.11 -13.12 -3.01
N ARG A 216 3.25 -12.66 -2.50
CA ARG A 216 4.00 -13.34 -1.44
C ARG A 216 3.17 -13.54 -0.17
N TRP A 217 2.45 -12.51 0.26
CA TRP A 217 1.60 -12.55 1.45
C TRP A 217 0.29 -13.30 1.23
N LYS A 218 0.02 -13.74 -0.01
CA LYS A 218 -1.26 -14.33 -0.42
C LYS A 218 -2.45 -13.42 -0.07
N ARG A 219 -2.25 -12.10 -0.12
CA ARG A 219 -3.28 -11.11 0.24
C ARG A 219 -4.44 -11.23 -0.72
N LYS A 220 -5.58 -11.66 -0.20
CA LYS A 220 -6.80 -11.85 -0.97
C LYS A 220 -7.24 -10.55 -1.64
N ASN A 221 -7.85 -10.66 -2.82
CA ASN A 221 -8.32 -9.58 -3.69
C ASN A 221 -7.19 -8.68 -4.27
N TYR A 222 -6.26 -8.22 -3.44
CA TYR A 222 -5.13 -7.38 -3.85
C TYR A 222 -3.99 -8.14 -4.54
N ASN A 223 -3.99 -9.48 -4.50
CA ASN A 223 -3.18 -10.28 -5.42
C ASN A 223 -3.72 -10.27 -6.88
N LYS A 224 -4.91 -9.71 -7.11
CA LYS A 224 -5.56 -9.58 -8.43
C LYS A 224 -5.73 -8.12 -8.85
N ALA A 225 -6.25 -7.25 -7.98
CA ALA A 225 -6.64 -5.89 -8.36
C ALA A 225 -5.53 -5.05 -9.03
N PRO A 226 -4.27 -5.04 -8.54
CA PRO A 226 -3.18 -4.37 -9.24
C PRO A 226 -2.89 -4.94 -10.64
N LEU A 227 -2.97 -6.27 -10.83
CA LEU A 227 -2.76 -6.88 -12.15
C LEU A 227 -3.83 -6.47 -13.14
N VAL A 228 -5.08 -6.40 -12.70
CA VAL A 228 -6.20 -5.98 -13.54
C VAL A 228 -6.01 -4.53 -13.98
N PHE A 229 -5.59 -3.65 -13.08
CA PHE A 229 -5.27 -2.27 -13.42
C PHE A 229 -4.08 -2.15 -14.38
N LEU A 230 -2.99 -2.89 -14.15
CA LEU A 230 -1.84 -2.90 -15.06
C LEU A 230 -2.22 -3.43 -16.44
N SER A 231 -3.10 -4.44 -16.50
CA SER A 231 -3.63 -4.99 -17.74
C SER A 231 -4.41 -3.94 -18.54
N ASP A 232 -5.34 -3.22 -17.90
CA ASP A 232 -6.10 -2.15 -18.56
C ASP A 232 -5.16 -1.04 -19.05
N LEU A 233 -4.19 -0.66 -18.21
CA LEU A 233 -3.24 0.40 -18.53
C LEU A 233 -2.40 0.08 -19.77
N PHE A 234 -1.86 -1.13 -19.83
CA PHE A 234 -1.07 -1.58 -20.99
C PHE A 234 -1.94 -1.73 -22.23
N TYR A 235 -3.17 -2.24 -22.09
CA TYR A 235 -4.12 -2.28 -23.20
C TYR A 235 -4.42 -0.88 -23.77
N TRP A 236 -4.68 0.11 -22.91
CA TRP A 236 -4.90 1.49 -23.34
C TRP A 236 -3.67 2.09 -24.02
N LYS A 237 -2.46 1.77 -23.53
CA LYS A 237 -1.21 2.20 -24.16
C LYS A 237 -1.07 1.61 -25.56
N ASP A 238 -1.24 0.30 -25.70
CA ASP A 238 -1.04 -0.42 -26.96
C ASP A 238 -2.02 0.03 -28.05
N MET A 239 -3.25 0.38 -27.65
CA MET A 239 -4.29 0.88 -28.55
C MET A 239 -4.28 2.39 -28.75
N ASN A 240 -3.29 3.12 -28.21
CA ASN A 240 -3.23 4.58 -28.22
C ASN A 240 -4.53 5.24 -27.73
N HIS A 241 -5.14 4.67 -26.69
CA HIS A 241 -6.38 5.19 -26.13
C HIS A 241 -6.10 6.50 -25.36
N PRO A 242 -6.84 7.61 -25.60
CA PRO A 242 -6.57 8.92 -24.99
C PRO A 242 -6.56 8.93 -23.46
N PHE A 243 -7.19 7.94 -22.84
CA PHE A 243 -7.21 7.78 -21.40
C PHE A 243 -5.82 7.49 -20.81
N PHE A 244 -4.93 6.81 -21.54
CA PHE A 244 -3.56 6.59 -21.10
C PHE A 244 -2.82 7.92 -20.90
N ASP A 245 -2.91 8.84 -21.87
CA ASP A 245 -2.34 10.19 -21.78
C ASP A 245 -2.96 11.00 -20.64
N ALA A 246 -4.27 10.85 -20.43
CA ALA A 246 -4.98 11.49 -19.32
C ALA A 246 -4.42 11.02 -17.97
N LEU A 247 -4.16 9.72 -17.80
CA LEU A 247 -3.54 9.17 -16.60
C LEU A 247 -2.12 9.68 -16.40
N GLN A 248 -1.29 9.68 -17.45
CA GLN A 248 0.07 10.23 -17.37
C GLN A 248 0.08 11.70 -16.91
N LYS A 249 -0.84 12.52 -17.44
CA LYS A 249 -0.88 13.97 -17.18
C LYS A 249 -1.59 14.34 -15.88
N TYR A 250 -2.59 13.57 -15.48
CA TYR A 250 -3.53 13.91 -14.42
C TYR A 250 -3.72 12.82 -13.36
N LEU A 251 -2.76 11.89 -13.20
CA LEU A 251 -2.80 10.82 -12.20
C LEU A 251 -3.38 11.22 -10.82
N PRO A 252 -2.97 12.33 -10.17
CA PRO A 252 -3.49 12.69 -8.85
C PRO A 252 -4.99 13.04 -8.80
N CYS A 253 -5.62 13.27 -9.94
CA CYS A 253 -7.05 13.58 -10.04
C CYS A 253 -7.93 12.32 -9.85
N PHE A 254 -7.38 11.12 -10.04
CA PHE A 254 -8.08 9.84 -9.94
C PHE A 254 -7.97 9.26 -8.53
N ASN A 255 -8.44 10.02 -7.54
CA ASN A 255 -8.19 9.75 -6.12
C ASN A 255 -9.49 9.44 -5.35
N ASP A 256 -9.48 8.33 -4.63
CA ASP A 256 -10.51 7.82 -3.73
C ASP A 256 -10.53 8.51 -2.35
N TYR A 257 -9.45 9.19 -1.95
CA TYR A 257 -9.36 9.91 -0.67
C TYR A 257 -10.48 10.92 -0.42
N TYR A 258 -10.95 11.57 -1.47
CA TYR A 258 -12.05 12.53 -1.39
C TYR A 258 -13.36 11.87 -0.97
N VAL A 259 -13.62 10.68 -1.50
CA VAL A 259 -14.82 9.89 -1.21
C VAL A 259 -14.76 9.41 0.24
N GLU A 260 -13.63 8.82 0.65
CA GLU A 260 -13.43 8.32 2.00
C GLU A 260 -13.57 9.41 3.08
N ASN A 261 -12.94 10.56 2.88
CA ASN A 261 -13.07 11.65 3.85
C ASN A 261 -14.49 12.27 3.85
N THR A 262 -15.21 12.22 2.73
CA THR A 262 -16.63 12.61 2.70
C THR A 262 -17.47 11.67 3.57
N TYR A 263 -17.27 10.35 3.44
CA TYR A 263 -17.93 9.38 4.31
C TYR A 263 -17.60 9.59 5.79
N SER A 264 -16.32 9.80 6.13
CA SER A 264 -15.91 10.08 7.52
C SER A 264 -16.60 11.31 8.10
N LYS A 265 -16.74 12.40 7.33
CA LYS A 265 -17.46 13.59 7.78
C LYS A 265 -18.94 13.33 7.98
N ILE A 266 -19.57 12.60 7.07
CA ILE A 266 -20.99 12.24 7.21
C ILE A 266 -21.16 11.46 8.51
N ARG A 267 -20.37 10.40 8.72
CA ARG A 267 -20.40 9.59 9.96
C ARG A 267 -20.23 10.45 11.22
N ALA A 268 -19.23 11.34 11.25
CA ALA A 268 -18.97 12.21 12.39
C ALA A 268 -20.10 13.20 12.72
N ASN A 269 -20.94 13.52 11.74
CA ASN A 269 -22.06 14.45 11.89
C ASN A 269 -23.42 13.76 11.93
N THR A 270 -23.44 12.43 12.01
CA THR A 270 -24.66 11.63 12.12
C THR A 270 -24.62 10.81 13.41
N SER A 271 -25.76 10.66 14.07
CA SER A 271 -25.88 9.75 15.20
C SER A 271 -25.64 8.30 14.73
N PRO A 272 -25.06 7.42 15.58
CA PRO A 272 -24.99 5.99 15.29
C PRO A 272 -26.36 5.34 15.00
N ASN A 273 -27.44 5.95 15.51
CA ASN A 273 -28.82 5.49 15.30
C ASN A 273 -29.57 6.36 14.26
N ALA A 274 -28.85 7.12 13.43
CA ALA A 274 -29.46 7.96 12.41
C ALA A 274 -30.17 7.09 11.36
N THR A 275 -31.38 7.50 10.99
CA THR A 275 -32.10 6.87 9.87
C THR A 275 -31.41 7.18 8.54
N VAL A 276 -31.63 6.33 7.55
CA VAL A 276 -31.13 6.48 6.18
C VAL A 276 -31.45 7.87 5.62
N ASP A 277 -32.69 8.34 5.79
CA ASP A 277 -33.11 9.67 5.34
C ASP A 277 -32.35 10.80 6.03
N ASN A 278 -32.05 10.65 7.32
CA ASN A 278 -31.27 11.65 8.06
C ASN A 278 -29.82 11.66 7.57
N ILE A 279 -29.23 10.50 7.31
CA ILE A 279 -27.87 10.39 6.75
C ILE A 279 -27.83 11.05 5.36
N ILE A 280 -28.80 10.75 4.48
CA ILE A 280 -28.89 11.36 3.14
C ILE A 280 -29.02 12.87 3.25
N LYS A 281 -29.94 13.38 4.07
CA LYS A 281 -30.12 14.83 4.28
C LYS A 281 -28.83 15.48 4.78
N GLN A 282 -28.17 14.85 5.76
CA GLN A 282 -26.92 15.36 6.32
C GLN A 282 -25.79 15.38 5.28
N ALA A 283 -25.71 14.37 4.41
CA ALA A 283 -24.76 14.35 3.30
C ALA A 283 -24.94 15.55 2.35
N TYR A 284 -26.19 15.86 1.97
CA TYR A 284 -26.48 17.04 1.14
C TYR A 284 -26.21 18.37 1.85
N VAL A 285 -26.50 18.45 3.16
CA VAL A 285 -26.21 19.65 3.97
C VAL A 285 -24.70 19.91 3.99
N ILE A 286 -23.90 18.91 4.35
CA ILE A 286 -22.44 19.00 4.40
C ILE A 286 -21.87 19.38 3.02
N MET A 287 -22.40 18.78 1.95
CA MET A 287 -21.88 18.99 0.60
C MET A 287 -22.23 20.35 0.00
N ASN A 288 -23.40 20.91 0.35
CA ASN A 288 -23.89 22.17 -0.22
C ASN A 288 -23.59 23.41 0.61
N GLN A 289 -23.55 23.30 1.95
CA GLN A 289 -23.47 24.46 2.84
C GLN A 289 -22.05 24.82 3.26
N ASP A 290 -21.06 23.99 2.96
CA ASP A 290 -19.77 24.10 3.60
C ASP A 290 -18.72 24.67 2.63
N PRO A 291 -18.44 26.00 2.63
CA PRO A 291 -17.20 26.53 2.05
C PRO A 291 -15.98 25.89 2.71
N ILE A 292 -16.12 25.48 3.98
CA ILE A 292 -15.16 24.65 4.68
C ILE A 292 -15.21 23.22 4.16
N PHE A 293 -16.17 22.70 3.41
CA PHE A 293 -15.98 21.42 2.73
C PHE A 293 -14.93 21.66 1.65
N LYS A 294 -14.96 22.76 0.91
CA LYS A 294 -13.91 23.07 -0.07
C LYS A 294 -12.54 23.39 0.58
N ASP A 295 -12.49 23.97 1.78
CA ASP A 295 -11.25 24.33 2.52
C ASP A 295 -10.81 23.34 3.63
N THR A 296 -11.66 22.44 4.14
CA THR A 296 -11.36 21.48 5.25
C THR A 296 -10.45 20.38 4.76
N TYR A 297 -10.44 20.06 3.46
CA TYR A 297 -9.41 19.18 2.88
C TYR A 297 -8.02 19.86 2.85
N CYS A 298 -7.94 21.14 3.23
CA CYS A 298 -6.70 21.90 3.47
C CYS A 298 -6.44 22.22 4.95
N LYS A 299 -7.30 21.81 5.91
CA LYS A 299 -7.01 22.02 7.33
C LYS A 299 -5.92 21.05 7.77
N THR A 300 -4.72 21.58 8.02
CA THR A 300 -3.61 20.92 8.71
C THR A 300 -4.14 20.29 10.00
N ARG A 301 -4.36 18.97 9.98
CA ARG A 301 -4.47 18.22 11.24
C ARG A 301 -3.14 18.40 11.95
N HIS A 302 -3.16 18.86 13.20
CA HIS A 302 -1.95 18.90 14.00
C HIS A 302 -1.58 17.47 14.32
N TYR A 303 -0.52 16.99 13.67
CA TYR A 303 0.07 15.73 14.04
C TYR A 303 0.58 15.85 15.49
N PRO A 304 0.38 14.83 16.35
CA PRO A 304 0.72 14.89 17.77
C PRO A 304 2.19 15.21 18.04
N TYR A 305 3.05 14.93 17.05
CA TYR A 305 4.48 15.11 17.16
C TYR A 305 4.98 16.27 16.28
N ASN A 306 5.69 17.21 16.88
CA ASN A 306 6.38 18.28 16.17
C ASN A 306 7.70 17.78 15.54
N ILE A 307 8.30 18.57 14.64
CA ILE A 307 9.52 18.17 13.93
C ILE A 307 10.67 17.77 14.88
N PRO A 308 11.00 18.54 15.95
CA PRO A 308 12.04 18.13 16.89
C PRO A 308 11.77 16.78 17.57
N MET A 309 10.53 16.53 17.99
CA MET A 309 10.13 15.26 18.59
C MET A 309 10.28 14.11 17.58
N LEU A 310 9.93 14.33 16.32
CA LEU A 310 10.07 13.31 15.28
C LEU A 310 11.53 12.99 14.96
N ASP A 311 12.41 14.00 14.95
CA ASP A 311 13.84 13.74 14.78
C ASP A 311 14.42 12.99 15.98
N PHE A 312 14.02 13.36 17.20
CA PHE A 312 14.35 12.61 18.42
C PHE A 312 13.89 11.15 18.34
N LEU A 313 12.64 10.90 17.99
CA LEU A 313 12.11 9.53 17.82
C LEU A 313 12.84 8.77 16.73
N SER A 314 13.19 9.42 15.62
CA SER A 314 13.98 8.83 14.55
C SER A 314 15.40 8.47 15.01
N ASN A 315 16.04 9.30 15.84
CA ASN A 315 17.34 8.97 16.45
C ASN A 315 17.21 7.76 17.40
N LYS A 316 16.14 7.72 18.20
CA LYS A 316 15.85 6.59 19.08
C LYS A 316 15.59 5.29 18.30
N THR A 317 14.89 5.38 17.17
CA THR A 317 14.73 4.24 16.25
C THR A 317 16.06 3.80 15.65
N SER A 318 16.97 4.73 15.34
CA SER A 318 18.31 4.38 14.86
C SER A 318 19.10 3.58 15.91
N LEU A 319 19.04 3.99 17.19
CA LEU A 319 19.63 3.25 18.31
C LEU A 319 19.03 1.85 18.46
N PHE A 320 17.70 1.71 18.35
CA PHE A 320 17.03 0.40 18.34
C PHE A 320 17.59 -0.49 17.23
N LEU A 321 17.69 0.04 16.00
CA LEU A 321 18.18 -0.72 14.86
C LEU A 321 19.66 -1.11 15.03
N LEU A 322 20.50 -0.23 15.57
CA LEU A 322 21.90 -0.54 15.89
C LEU A 322 22.00 -1.70 16.86
N GLN A 323 21.24 -1.65 17.97
CA GLN A 323 21.20 -2.76 18.92
C GLN A 323 20.70 -4.05 18.26
N TYR A 324 19.63 -3.96 17.47
CA TYR A 324 19.05 -5.10 16.76
C TYR A 324 20.06 -5.75 15.80
N PHE A 325 20.78 -4.95 15.00
CA PHE A 325 21.80 -5.46 14.08
C PHE A 325 23.06 -5.95 14.79
N HIS A 326 23.47 -5.34 15.90
CA HIS A 326 24.57 -5.84 16.70
C HIS A 326 24.25 -7.24 17.25
N ASP A 327 23.05 -7.42 17.81
CA ASP A 327 22.58 -8.73 18.30
C ASP A 327 22.56 -9.77 17.17
N LEU A 328 22.09 -9.40 15.96
CA LEU A 328 22.15 -10.26 14.78
C LEU A 328 23.58 -10.64 14.42
N TYR A 329 24.49 -9.65 14.40
CA TYR A 329 25.90 -9.86 14.04
C TYR A 329 26.59 -10.83 15.01
N CYS A 330 26.40 -10.67 16.32
CA CYS A 330 26.93 -11.57 17.34
C CYS A 330 26.40 -13.01 17.24
N ASN A 331 25.23 -13.19 16.62
CA ASN A 331 24.55 -14.47 16.45
C ASN A 331 24.71 -15.09 15.06
N LEU A 332 25.51 -14.49 14.17
CA LEU A 332 25.81 -15.06 12.85
C LEU A 332 26.30 -16.50 12.97
N GLY A 333 25.65 -17.40 12.23
CA GLY A 333 25.98 -18.83 12.22
C GLY A 333 25.54 -19.63 13.45
N LYS A 334 24.88 -18.99 14.44
CA LYS A 334 24.34 -19.65 15.65
C LYS A 334 22.83 -19.85 15.61
N THR A 335 22.14 -19.20 14.67
CA THR A 335 20.69 -19.22 14.52
C THR A 335 20.20 -20.54 13.94
N THR A 336 19.79 -21.46 14.81
CA THR A 336 18.70 -22.39 14.50
C THR A 336 17.41 -21.61 14.62
N LEU A 337 16.64 -21.47 13.54
CA LEU A 337 15.26 -20.99 13.63
C LEU A 337 14.46 -22.00 14.47
N GLU A 338 14.40 -21.78 15.78
CA GLU A 338 13.68 -22.67 16.72
C GLU A 338 12.15 -22.57 16.57
N GLU A 339 11.66 -21.56 15.86
CA GLU A 339 10.24 -21.35 15.56
C GLU A 339 9.90 -21.65 14.09
N GLU A 340 8.68 -22.12 13.84
CA GLU A 340 8.10 -22.25 12.50
C GLU A 340 7.94 -20.84 11.89
N VAL A 341 8.87 -20.44 11.03
CA VAL A 341 8.89 -19.09 10.44
C VAL A 341 7.81 -18.99 9.37
N ASP A 342 6.89 -18.05 9.57
CA ASP A 342 5.91 -17.68 8.55
C ASP A 342 6.62 -17.25 7.26
N LEU A 343 6.43 -18.03 6.18
CA LEU A 343 7.01 -17.77 4.86
C LEU A 343 6.69 -16.37 4.32
N ARG A 344 5.61 -15.73 4.78
CA ARG A 344 5.24 -14.36 4.41
C ARG A 344 6.26 -13.32 4.87
N ARG A 345 7.03 -13.62 5.92
CA ARG A 345 8.11 -12.77 6.46
C ARG A 345 9.41 -12.91 5.68
N LEU A 346 9.61 -14.05 5.01
CA LEU A 346 10.85 -14.33 4.30
C LEU A 346 10.96 -13.53 3.00
N PRO A 347 12.18 -13.21 2.55
CA PRO A 347 12.45 -12.71 1.21
C PRO A 347 11.77 -13.55 0.12
N THR A 348 11.39 -12.93 -1.00
CA THR A 348 10.58 -13.62 -2.02
C THR A 348 11.20 -14.92 -2.55
N GLY A 349 12.52 -15.06 -2.55
CA GLY A 349 13.20 -16.27 -3.02
C GLY A 349 12.73 -17.53 -2.29
N TYR A 350 12.38 -17.43 -1.00
CA TYR A 350 11.89 -18.55 -0.19
C TYR A 350 10.46 -18.98 -0.57
N SER A 351 9.71 -18.14 -1.30
CA SER A 351 8.39 -18.50 -1.86
C SER A 351 8.48 -19.17 -3.23
N THR A 352 9.68 -19.24 -3.83
CA THR A 352 9.88 -19.86 -5.13
C THR A 352 10.00 -21.39 -5.00
N SER A 353 9.90 -22.12 -6.11
CA SER A 353 10.16 -23.56 -6.12
C SER A 353 11.64 -23.92 -5.89
N TYR A 354 12.53 -22.93 -5.86
CA TYR A 354 13.96 -23.08 -5.61
C TYR A 354 14.40 -22.08 -4.54
N PRO A 355 14.15 -22.36 -3.24
CA PRO A 355 14.57 -21.48 -2.16
C PRO A 355 16.08 -21.21 -2.17
N PRO A 356 16.53 -20.04 -1.68
CA PRO A 356 17.94 -19.69 -1.61
C PRO A 356 18.76 -20.74 -0.85
N GLN A 357 19.93 -21.07 -1.37
CA GLN A 357 20.84 -22.05 -0.77
C GLN A 357 22.01 -21.36 -0.07
N GLN A 358 22.20 -21.64 1.22
CA GLN A 358 23.31 -21.08 1.98
C GLN A 358 24.67 -21.58 1.47
N GLY A 359 25.64 -20.66 1.37
CA GLY A 359 27.01 -20.88 0.92
C GLY A 359 27.18 -21.12 -0.58
N LEU A 360 26.12 -21.17 -1.38
CA LEU A 360 26.17 -21.59 -2.78
C LEU A 360 25.67 -20.51 -3.74
N CYS A 361 26.26 -20.47 -4.94
CA CYS A 361 25.68 -19.72 -6.04
C CYS A 361 24.41 -20.42 -6.53
N ASP A 362 23.30 -19.69 -6.50
CA ASP A 362 21.99 -20.22 -6.87
C ASP A 362 21.88 -20.60 -8.35
N ARG A 363 22.79 -20.14 -9.23
CA ARG A 363 22.83 -20.54 -10.64
C ARG A 363 23.73 -21.75 -10.91
N CYS A 364 25.03 -21.65 -10.62
CA CYS A 364 26.00 -22.71 -10.95
C CYS A 364 26.11 -23.80 -9.88
N LYS A 365 25.47 -23.61 -8.72
CA LYS A 365 25.47 -24.54 -7.58
C LYS A 365 26.84 -24.81 -6.96
N LEU A 366 27.85 -24.03 -7.35
CA LEU A 366 29.18 -24.07 -6.76
C LEU A 366 29.21 -23.24 -5.46
N PRO A 367 29.98 -23.68 -4.45
CA PRO A 367 30.18 -22.90 -3.24
C PRO A 367 30.90 -21.59 -3.56
N PHE A 368 30.61 -20.54 -2.79
CA PHE A 368 31.35 -19.28 -2.88
C PHE A 368 32.79 -19.47 -2.38
N ALA A 369 33.78 -19.27 -3.25
CA ALA A 369 35.17 -19.13 -2.87
C ALA A 369 35.50 -17.64 -2.73
N ASN A 370 36.19 -17.25 -1.64
CA ASN A 370 36.74 -15.90 -1.45
C ASN A 370 35.76 -14.72 -1.62
N GLU A 371 34.53 -14.84 -1.07
CA GLU A 371 33.56 -13.72 -0.97
C GLU A 371 33.03 -13.11 -2.29
N ASP A 372 33.31 -13.70 -3.46
CA ASP A 372 32.87 -13.19 -4.78
C ASP A 372 31.35 -13.29 -5.08
N GLY A 373 30.56 -13.63 -4.06
CA GLY A 373 29.11 -13.75 -4.13
C GLY A 373 28.39 -12.46 -3.78
N VAL A 374 27.23 -12.24 -4.39
CA VAL A 374 26.30 -11.16 -4.03
C VAL A 374 24.96 -11.78 -3.70
N THR A 375 24.44 -11.48 -2.51
CA THR A 375 23.10 -11.84 -2.06
C THR A 375 22.14 -10.71 -2.38
N PHE A 376 21.10 -11.01 -3.14
CA PHE A 376 20.07 -10.04 -3.51
C PHE A 376 18.94 -10.03 -2.49
N ILE A 377 18.11 -8.98 -2.53
CA ILE A 377 16.99 -8.78 -1.60
C ILE A 377 15.94 -9.89 -1.59
N CYS A 378 15.92 -10.75 -2.62
CA CYS A 378 15.09 -11.94 -2.62
C CYS A 378 15.70 -13.12 -1.83
N GLY A 379 16.89 -12.97 -1.26
CA GLY A 379 17.66 -13.98 -0.57
C GLY A 379 18.57 -14.82 -1.48
N HIS A 380 18.32 -14.84 -2.79
CA HIS A 380 19.16 -15.59 -3.73
C HIS A 380 20.53 -14.93 -3.89
N SER A 381 21.56 -15.77 -3.96
CA SER A 381 22.96 -15.38 -4.04
C SER A 381 23.58 -15.86 -5.35
N TYR A 382 24.35 -15.00 -5.99
CA TYR A 382 25.01 -15.32 -7.27
C TYR A 382 26.44 -14.85 -7.29
N TYR A 383 27.30 -15.55 -8.03
CA TYR A 383 28.54 -14.94 -8.51
C TYR A 383 28.20 -13.79 -9.45
N THR A 384 29.02 -12.74 -9.46
CA THR A 384 28.84 -11.60 -10.37
C THR A 384 28.67 -12.03 -11.83
N GLY A 385 29.46 -13.00 -12.31
CA GLY A 385 29.34 -13.55 -13.66
C GLY A 385 28.13 -14.49 -13.88
N CYS A 386 27.51 -14.98 -12.80
CA CYS A 386 26.31 -15.82 -12.86
C CYS A 386 25.01 -15.01 -12.89
N TYR A 387 25.01 -13.76 -12.42
CA TYR A 387 23.81 -12.95 -12.36
C TYR A 387 23.52 -12.25 -13.70
N ASP A 388 22.37 -12.53 -14.30
CA ASP A 388 21.95 -11.96 -15.59
C ASP A 388 20.93 -10.83 -15.41
N LYS A 389 21.22 -9.87 -14.51
CA LYS A 389 20.38 -8.69 -14.18
C LYS A 389 18.98 -8.99 -13.62
N LYS A 390 18.60 -10.26 -13.47
CA LYS A 390 17.34 -10.71 -12.87
C LYS A 390 17.50 -12.05 -12.17
N CYS A 391 16.72 -12.26 -11.12
CA CYS A 391 16.60 -13.57 -10.48
C CYS A 391 15.59 -14.42 -11.26
N ILE A 392 16.06 -15.46 -11.94
CA ILE A 392 15.22 -16.36 -12.74
C ILE A 392 14.14 -17.06 -11.90
N TYR A 393 14.44 -17.39 -10.65
CA TYR A 393 13.51 -18.10 -9.77
C TYR A 393 12.36 -17.21 -9.32
N CYS A 394 12.65 -15.95 -8.97
CA CYS A 394 11.63 -14.97 -8.66
C CYS A 394 10.81 -14.60 -9.90
N GLU A 395 11.44 -14.46 -11.07
CA GLU A 395 10.75 -14.22 -12.33
C GLU A 395 9.72 -15.32 -12.64
N GLU A 396 10.11 -16.58 -12.55
CA GLU A 396 9.20 -17.72 -12.78
C GLU A 396 8.08 -17.77 -11.74
N PHE A 397 8.38 -17.48 -10.47
CA PHE A 397 7.37 -17.35 -9.41
C PHE A 397 6.35 -16.26 -9.74
N TYR A 398 6.79 -15.08 -10.18
CA TYR A 398 5.90 -13.99 -10.56
C TYR A 398 5.07 -14.33 -11.81
N LYS A 399 5.66 -14.92 -12.84
CA LYS A 399 4.93 -15.36 -14.05
C LYS A 399 3.80 -16.34 -13.68
N ARG A 400 4.10 -17.32 -12.82
CA ARG A 400 3.09 -18.27 -12.32
C ARG A 400 2.00 -17.55 -11.52
N GLY A 401 2.38 -16.66 -10.61
CA GLY A 401 1.45 -15.86 -9.83
C GLY A 401 0.54 -14.97 -10.69
N ILE A 402 1.05 -14.39 -11.78
CA ILE A 402 0.23 -13.65 -12.76
C ILE A 402 -0.78 -14.59 -13.40
N PHE A 403 -0.31 -15.72 -13.94
CA PHE A 403 -1.19 -16.68 -14.62
C PHE A 403 -2.30 -17.20 -13.71
N GLU A 404 -1.97 -17.63 -12.49
CA GLU A 404 -2.93 -18.15 -11.52
C GLU A 404 -3.96 -17.09 -11.09
N ASN A 405 -3.51 -15.88 -10.74
CA ASN A 405 -4.40 -14.82 -10.27
C ASN A 405 -5.28 -14.26 -11.38
N VAL A 406 -4.76 -14.10 -12.60
CA VAL A 406 -5.55 -13.69 -13.77
C VAL A 406 -6.59 -14.74 -14.12
N ASN A 407 -6.22 -16.03 -14.17
CA ASN A 407 -7.19 -17.10 -14.43
C ASN A 407 -8.27 -17.18 -13.35
N SER A 408 -7.89 -17.02 -12.08
CA SER A 408 -8.85 -16.95 -10.97
C SER A 408 -9.81 -15.76 -11.13
N PHE A 409 -9.28 -14.59 -11.52
CA PHE A 409 -10.08 -13.40 -11.77
C PHE A 409 -11.05 -13.59 -12.94
N LEU A 410 -10.58 -14.09 -14.09
CA LEU A 410 -11.41 -14.34 -15.27
C LEU A 410 -12.53 -15.34 -14.99
N LYS A 411 -12.21 -16.48 -14.33
CA LYS A 411 -13.23 -17.46 -13.90
C LYS A 411 -14.35 -16.81 -13.08
N ARG A 412 -14.03 -15.83 -12.25
CA ARG A 412 -15.01 -15.12 -11.41
C ARG A 412 -15.88 -14.14 -12.20
N ILE A 413 -15.30 -13.45 -13.18
CA ILE A 413 -16.04 -12.61 -14.12
C ILE A 413 -16.99 -13.46 -14.97
N GLU A 414 -16.50 -14.56 -15.54
CA GLU A 414 -17.24 -15.41 -16.48
C GLU A 414 -18.31 -16.29 -15.80
N LYS A 415 -17.94 -16.93 -14.69
CA LYS A 415 -18.72 -18.02 -14.07
C LYS A 415 -18.98 -17.84 -12.58
N GLY A 416 -18.43 -16.79 -11.95
CA GLY A 416 -18.61 -16.56 -10.51
C GLY A 416 -20.06 -16.22 -10.15
N ALA A 417 -20.35 -16.12 -8.86
CA ALA A 417 -21.65 -15.64 -8.39
C ALA A 417 -21.87 -14.15 -8.77
N ASP A 418 -23.14 -13.77 -8.87
CA ASP A 418 -23.55 -12.37 -9.08
C ASP A 418 -23.69 -11.58 -7.78
N THR A 419 -23.45 -12.27 -6.66
CA THR A 419 -23.45 -11.75 -5.30
C THR A 419 -22.12 -12.06 -4.62
N LEU A 420 -21.83 -11.34 -3.55
CA LEU A 420 -20.62 -11.45 -2.77
C LEU A 420 -20.60 -12.80 -2.06
N THR A 421 -19.50 -13.52 -2.21
CA THR A 421 -19.26 -14.83 -1.61
C THR A 421 -18.17 -14.74 -0.55
N GLN A 422 -17.96 -15.82 0.22
CA GLN A 422 -16.82 -15.87 1.12
C GLN A 422 -15.49 -15.71 0.38
N GLU A 423 -15.38 -16.05 -0.90
CA GLU A 423 -14.18 -15.80 -1.71
C GLU A 423 -14.00 -14.32 -2.08
N ASP A 424 -15.04 -13.49 -1.92
CA ASP A 424 -15.02 -12.05 -2.15
C ASP A 424 -14.63 -11.25 -0.92
N LEU A 425 -14.99 -11.74 0.26
CA LEU A 425 -14.60 -11.10 1.51
C LEU A 425 -13.08 -11.11 1.66
N GLY A 426 -12.45 -9.96 1.91
CA GLY A 426 -11.04 -9.88 2.27
C GLY A 426 -10.77 -10.53 3.62
N ASP A 427 -9.50 -10.73 3.97
CA ASP A 427 -9.14 -11.31 5.27
C ASP A 427 -9.47 -10.34 6.44
N ASP A 428 -9.89 -9.10 6.15
CA ASP A 428 -10.10 -8.05 7.16
C ASP A 428 -11.00 -6.90 6.64
N ASP A 429 -12.21 -7.20 6.18
CA ASP A 429 -13.17 -6.22 5.61
C ASP A 429 -13.74 -5.21 6.63
N GLY A 430 -13.15 -5.11 7.83
CA GLY A 430 -13.57 -4.20 8.90
C GLY A 430 -12.57 -3.06 9.11
N ASN A 431 -12.31 -2.25 8.09
CA ASN A 431 -11.55 -1.02 8.25
C ASN A 431 -12.47 0.19 8.05
N ASP A 432 -13.25 0.50 9.07
CA ASP A 432 -13.72 1.87 9.24
C ASP A 432 -12.48 2.77 9.35
N ILE A 433 -12.39 3.76 8.48
CA ILE A 433 -11.46 4.89 8.61
C ILE A 433 -11.99 5.77 9.74
N GLU A 434 -12.03 5.22 10.96
CA GLU A 434 -12.05 6.03 12.16
C GLU A 434 -10.62 6.54 12.34
N GLU A 435 -10.34 7.67 11.70
CA GLU A 435 -9.32 8.59 12.18
C GLU A 435 -9.80 9.16 13.53
N GLY A 436 -9.86 8.31 14.55
CA GLY A 436 -10.04 8.74 15.94
C GLY A 436 -8.92 9.70 16.31
N GLU A 437 -9.15 10.53 17.33
CA GLU A 437 -8.19 11.54 17.77
C GLU A 437 -6.78 10.95 17.90
N GLU A 438 -5.82 11.56 17.19
CA GLU A 438 -4.42 11.21 17.25
C GLU A 438 -3.90 11.59 18.65
N GLN A 439 -3.80 10.60 19.53
CA GLN A 439 -3.25 10.81 20.87
C GLN A 439 -1.74 10.63 20.81
N SER A 440 -0.98 11.61 21.30
CA SER A 440 0.47 11.49 21.46
C SER A 440 0.80 10.48 22.55
N GLU A 441 1.80 9.62 22.33
CA GLU A 441 2.49 8.98 23.44
C GLU A 441 3.30 10.07 24.20
N GLU A 442 3.08 10.21 25.51
CA GLU A 442 3.89 11.10 26.35
C GLU A 442 5.35 10.63 26.38
N ILE A 443 6.26 11.49 25.90
CA ILE A 443 7.69 11.20 25.79
C ILE A 443 8.47 12.46 26.13
N GLU A 444 9.46 12.33 27.01
CA GLU A 444 10.41 13.41 27.29
C GLU A 444 11.54 13.42 26.26
N ILE A 445 11.81 14.58 25.66
CA ILE A 445 12.94 14.76 24.75
C ILE A 445 14.23 14.83 25.57
N GLN A 446 15.21 14.04 25.17
CA GLN A 446 16.57 14.09 25.69
C GLN A 446 17.54 14.19 24.50
N ASP A 447 18.66 14.87 24.65
CA ASP A 447 19.67 14.89 23.59
C ASP A 447 20.42 13.56 23.56
N ILE A 448 20.14 12.78 22.53
CA ILE A 448 20.74 11.46 22.27
C ILE A 448 21.60 11.47 21.01
N SER A 449 21.82 12.64 20.40
CA SER A 449 22.50 12.76 19.10
C SER A 449 23.95 12.32 19.18
N ASN A 450 24.66 12.77 20.22
CA ASN A 450 26.05 12.36 20.49
C ASN A 450 26.16 10.86 20.75
N ASN A 451 25.19 10.28 21.48
CA ASN A 451 25.17 8.84 21.74
C ASN A 451 24.99 8.05 20.43
N LEU A 452 24.08 8.49 19.57
CA LEU A 452 23.88 7.85 18.27
C LEU A 452 25.14 7.89 17.41
N GLU A 453 25.85 9.02 17.36
CA GLU A 453 27.11 9.13 16.61
C GLU A 453 28.19 8.17 17.16
N ILE A 454 28.31 8.07 18.49
CA ILE A 454 29.22 7.13 19.14
C ILE A 454 28.89 5.68 18.75
N GLU A 455 27.62 5.28 18.84
CA GLU A 455 27.17 3.93 18.50
C GLU A 455 27.37 3.60 17.01
N ILE A 456 27.16 4.57 16.11
CA ILE A 456 27.46 4.41 14.68
C ILE A 456 28.96 4.16 14.46
N ASN A 457 29.82 4.90 15.15
CA ASN A 457 31.27 4.73 15.03
C ASN A 457 31.75 3.38 15.63
N GLN A 458 31.00 2.80 16.56
CA GLN A 458 31.32 1.48 17.13
C GLN A 458 31.01 0.31 16.19
N ILE A 459 30.26 0.51 15.09
CA ILE A 459 29.94 -0.54 14.12
C ILE A 459 31.20 -1.22 13.56
N GLU A 460 32.30 -0.46 13.39
CA GLU A 460 33.56 -1.03 12.89
C GLU A 460 34.10 -2.14 13.81
N ASN A 461 33.78 -2.07 15.11
CA ASN A 461 34.26 -3.00 16.13
C ASN A 461 33.40 -4.26 16.34
N TRP A 462 32.27 -4.42 15.63
CA TRP A 462 31.40 -5.59 15.84
C TRP A 462 32.05 -6.93 15.45
#